data_AF-F0SSC4-F1
#
_entry.id   AF-F0SSC4-F1
#
_cell.length_a   1.000
_cell.length_b   1.000
_cell.length_c   1.000
_cell.angle_alpha   90.00
_cell.angle_beta   90.00
_cell.angle_gamma   90.00
#
_symmetry.space_group_name_H-M   'P 1'
#
loop_
_entity.id
_entity.type
_entity.pdbx_description
1 polymer ?
#
loop_
_entity_poly.entity_id
_entity_poly.type
_entity_poly.pdbx_seq_one_letter_code
_entity_poly.pdbx_strand_id
1 'polypeptide(L)'
;MRVSGLILAACLLITAVSPQSAQGFGKLAKASAAVDESDGDSPPKKERPSKPRKKREADVHFHYSHSSDDCEDTSFEGAVSAAFAQLFIIGATSPWWGPNTALADDSAEQASFQTPYYDDYHGLLDIEPFCTEDGRHTQVEFLADYGTDFSGLQRYGGQFQLDSVSRWGIDSEFDNFIEDLPNGDDQLWMGDANVTYRFAQNESMTFHTGLGFNWMSDAGQNDFGWNFTYGFDLFPRKPWVIRGVMDLGRLGDTSRVHVRTDVGVVWKNAEFFVGYDLERISTVNLQGMTAGVQFRF
;
A
#
# COMPACT_ATOMS: atom_id res chain seq x y z
N MET A 1 -9.37 32.95 0.78
CA MET A 1 -10.17 31.86 0.16
C MET A 1 -10.09 31.94 -1.36
N ARG A 2 -9.15 31.20 -1.97
CA ARG A 2 -9.12 30.79 -3.39
C ARG A 2 -7.90 29.88 -3.57
N VAL A 3 -8.00 28.66 -3.05
CA VAL A 3 -7.19 27.52 -3.49
C VAL A 3 -8.18 26.41 -3.80
N SER A 4 -8.88 26.58 -4.92
CA SER A 4 -9.84 25.60 -5.43
C SER A 4 -9.51 25.48 -6.90
N GLY A 5 -8.67 24.51 -7.25
CA GLY A 5 -8.32 24.31 -8.66
C GLY A 5 -7.25 23.26 -8.97
N LEU A 6 -6.45 22.78 -8.01
CA LEU A 6 -5.27 21.97 -8.37
C LEU A 6 -5.07 20.64 -7.62
N ILE A 7 -5.94 20.24 -6.69
CA ILE A 7 -5.74 19.00 -5.91
C ILE A 7 -6.34 17.76 -6.58
N LEU A 8 -7.18 17.90 -7.61
CA LEU A 8 -7.87 16.75 -8.22
C LEU A 8 -7.04 15.93 -9.22
N ALA A 9 -5.80 16.33 -9.53
CA ALA A 9 -5.03 15.74 -10.64
C ALA A 9 -3.95 14.71 -10.22
N ALA A 10 -3.65 14.55 -8.93
CA ALA A 10 -2.53 13.72 -8.47
C ALA A 10 -2.90 12.25 -8.14
N CYS A 11 -4.19 11.90 -8.00
CA CYS A 11 -4.60 10.54 -7.62
C CYS A 11 -5.05 9.64 -8.79
N LEU A 12 -4.92 10.09 -10.04
CA LEU A 12 -5.42 9.36 -11.21
C LEU A 12 -4.28 8.76 -12.05
N LEU A 13 -3.39 8.05 -11.38
CA LEU A 13 -2.48 7.09 -12.02
C LEU A 13 -2.81 5.67 -11.55
N ILE A 14 -4.11 5.36 -11.47
CA ILE A 14 -4.59 3.98 -11.56
C ILE A 14 -4.40 3.59 -13.03
N THR A 15 -3.20 3.10 -13.37
CA THR A 15 -3.00 2.38 -14.61
C THR A 15 -4.10 1.34 -14.74
N ALA A 16 -4.81 1.38 -15.86
CA ALA A 16 -5.96 0.54 -16.17
C ALA A 16 -5.71 -0.93 -15.83
N VAL A 17 -6.05 -1.34 -14.60
CA VAL A 17 -6.37 -2.73 -14.32
C VAL A 17 -7.70 -2.94 -15.02
N SER A 18 -7.63 -3.41 -16.26
CA SER A 18 -8.82 -3.82 -16.99
C SER A 18 -9.46 -4.92 -16.15
N PRO A 19 -10.70 -4.74 -15.65
CA PRO A 19 -11.39 -5.81 -14.94
C PRO A 19 -11.67 -6.90 -15.98
N GLN A 20 -10.75 -7.86 -16.10
CA GLN A 20 -11.06 -9.11 -16.76
C GLN A 20 -12.03 -9.82 -15.81
N SER A 21 -13.33 -9.70 -16.11
CA SER A 21 -14.36 -10.52 -15.51
C SER A 21 -14.16 -11.95 -16.00
N ALA A 22 -13.17 -12.65 -15.45
CA ALA A 22 -13.10 -14.09 -15.53
C ALA A 22 -14.20 -14.62 -14.60
N GLN A 23 -15.42 -14.72 -15.13
CA GLN A 23 -16.44 -15.59 -14.58
C GLN A 23 -15.88 -17.01 -14.64
N GLY A 24 -15.40 -17.51 -13.51
CA GLY A 24 -14.80 -18.82 -13.45
C GLY A 24 -14.67 -19.24 -12.00
N PHE A 25 -15.22 -20.40 -11.70
CA PHE A 25 -15.01 -21.11 -10.44
C PHE A 25 -13.52 -21.49 -10.27
N GLY A 26 -13.12 -21.71 -9.02
CA GLY A 26 -11.78 -22.11 -8.62
C GLY A 26 -10.77 -20.98 -8.70
N LYS A 27 -11.18 -19.74 -8.37
CA LYS A 27 -10.26 -18.61 -8.21
C LYS A 27 -9.34 -18.83 -7.01
N LEU A 28 -9.87 -19.31 -5.88
CA LEU A 28 -9.09 -19.49 -4.65
C LEU A 28 -8.03 -20.57 -4.84
N ALA A 29 -8.42 -21.76 -5.28
CA ALA A 29 -7.48 -22.82 -5.67
C ALA A 29 -6.40 -22.37 -6.67
N LYS A 30 -6.72 -21.48 -7.64
CA LYS A 30 -5.71 -20.94 -8.56
C LYS A 30 -4.75 -19.96 -7.90
N ALA A 31 -5.24 -19.16 -6.95
CA ALA A 31 -4.41 -18.24 -6.17
C ALA A 31 -3.42 -19.04 -5.32
N SER A 32 -3.91 -20.04 -4.58
CA SER A 32 -3.06 -20.94 -3.79
C SER A 32 -2.04 -21.68 -4.66
N ALA A 33 -2.48 -22.27 -5.78
CA ALA A 33 -1.57 -22.97 -6.69
C ALA A 33 -0.49 -22.05 -7.29
N ALA A 34 -0.81 -20.78 -7.58
CA ALA A 34 0.18 -19.84 -8.10
C ALA A 34 1.29 -19.54 -7.07
N VAL A 35 0.96 -19.48 -5.79
CA VAL A 35 1.94 -19.31 -4.71
C VAL A 35 2.77 -20.58 -4.53
N ASP A 36 2.13 -21.74 -4.45
CA ASP A 36 2.78 -23.05 -4.30
C ASP A 36 3.78 -23.36 -5.43
N GLU A 37 3.38 -23.11 -6.69
CA GLU A 37 4.24 -23.34 -7.86
C GLU A 37 5.50 -22.45 -7.81
N SER A 38 5.39 -21.24 -7.25
CA SER A 38 6.53 -20.32 -7.16
C SER A 38 7.57 -20.77 -6.14
N ASP A 39 7.13 -21.36 -5.02
CA ASP A 39 8.03 -21.83 -3.95
C ASP A 39 8.77 -23.13 -4.34
N GLY A 40 8.15 -23.96 -5.19
CA GLY A 40 8.69 -25.25 -5.63
C GLY A 40 9.87 -25.17 -6.61
N ASP A 41 10.08 -24.04 -7.28
CA ASP A 41 11.11 -23.90 -8.33
C ASP A 41 12.46 -23.37 -7.82
N SER A 42 12.61 -23.25 -6.49
CA SER A 42 13.90 -22.99 -5.86
C SER A 42 14.91 -24.09 -6.25
N PRO A 43 15.93 -23.82 -7.09
CA PRO A 43 16.87 -24.85 -7.50
C PRO A 43 17.51 -25.43 -6.25
N PRO A 44 17.70 -26.77 -6.18
CA PRO A 44 18.26 -27.42 -5.00
C PRO A 44 19.54 -26.69 -4.65
N LYS A 45 19.64 -26.19 -3.40
CA LYS A 45 20.84 -25.54 -2.86
C LYS A 45 22.01 -26.46 -3.19
N LYS A 46 22.73 -26.16 -4.28
CA LYS A 46 23.95 -26.86 -4.64
C LYS A 46 24.87 -26.64 -3.46
N GLU A 47 25.06 -27.67 -2.64
CA GLU A 47 26.07 -27.70 -1.59
C GLU A 47 27.34 -27.19 -2.22
N ARG A 48 27.72 -25.94 -1.89
CA ARG A 48 28.92 -25.35 -2.46
C ARG A 48 30.07 -26.20 -1.95
N PRO A 49 30.82 -26.90 -2.82
CA PRO A 49 32.01 -27.61 -2.37
C PRO A 49 32.94 -26.59 -1.72
N SER A 50 33.32 -26.86 -0.48
CA SER A 50 34.22 -26.05 0.33
C SER A 50 35.48 -25.74 -0.47
N LYS A 51 35.62 -24.50 -0.95
CA LYS A 51 36.82 -24.08 -1.69
C LYS A 51 38.04 -24.17 -0.76
N PRO A 52 39.14 -24.83 -1.18
CA PRO A 52 40.37 -24.85 -0.40
C PRO A 52 40.98 -23.44 -0.35
N ARG A 53 41.30 -23.04 0.88
CA ARG A 53 41.89 -21.75 1.27
C ARG A 53 43.29 -21.63 0.65
N LYS A 54 43.43 -20.95 -0.49
CA LYS A 54 44.75 -20.59 -1.06
C LYS A 54 45.31 -19.35 -0.36
N LYS A 55 46.48 -19.53 0.24
CA LYS A 55 47.36 -18.52 0.82
C LYS A 55 48.34 -18.02 -0.26
N ARG A 56 48.69 -16.73 -0.16
CA ARG A 56 49.88 -16.04 -0.74
C ARG A 56 49.81 -15.84 -2.27
N GLU A 57 50.41 -14.81 -2.86
CA GLU A 57 51.59 -14.00 -2.49
C GLU A 57 51.55 -12.65 -3.24
N ALA A 58 52.38 -11.69 -2.80
CA ALA A 58 52.54 -10.35 -3.35
C ALA A 58 53.29 -10.34 -4.70
N ASP A 59 53.09 -9.27 -5.48
CA ASP A 59 54.09 -8.51 -6.27
C ASP A 59 53.43 -7.87 -7.52
N VAL A 60 53.37 -6.53 -7.67
CA VAL A 60 54.39 -5.55 -8.13
C VAL A 60 54.10 -5.09 -9.58
N HIS A 61 53.73 -3.80 -9.67
CA HIS A 61 54.07 -2.77 -10.67
C HIS A 61 53.68 -2.85 -12.16
N PHE A 62 53.55 -1.60 -12.70
CA PHE A 62 53.55 -1.14 -14.11
C PHE A 62 52.19 -1.23 -14.84
N HIS A 63 51.67 -0.23 -15.57
CA HIS A 63 52.23 0.93 -16.28
C HIS A 63 51.21 2.10 -16.29
N TYR A 64 51.72 3.34 -16.21
CA TYR A 64 51.02 4.55 -16.68
C TYR A 64 51.17 4.66 -18.21
N SER A 65 50.06 4.72 -18.95
CA SER A 65 50.01 5.23 -20.33
C SER A 65 48.58 5.77 -20.58
N HIS A 66 48.42 7.08 -20.57
CA HIS A 66 48.34 7.94 -21.77
C HIS A 66 46.97 7.93 -22.45
N SER A 67 46.29 9.08 -22.30
CA SER A 67 45.65 9.83 -23.38
C SER A 67 44.61 9.12 -24.24
N SER A 68 43.35 9.37 -23.90
CA SER A 68 42.40 9.90 -24.88
C SER A 68 41.39 10.76 -24.14
N ASP A 69 41.51 12.07 -24.34
CA ASP A 69 40.40 13.01 -24.19
C ASP A 69 39.30 12.55 -25.16
N ASP A 70 38.39 11.71 -24.67
CA ASP A 70 37.11 11.51 -25.32
C ASP A 70 36.32 12.78 -25.06
N CYS A 71 36.35 13.67 -26.07
CA CYS A 71 35.40 14.74 -26.21
C CYS A 71 34.00 14.13 -26.08
N GLU A 72 33.35 14.38 -24.95
CA GLU A 72 31.94 14.11 -24.75
C GLU A 72 31.16 14.99 -25.74
N ASP A 73 31.00 14.49 -26.96
CA ASP A 73 29.87 14.87 -27.81
C ASP A 73 28.64 14.51 -26.98
N THR A 74 28.12 15.52 -26.28
CA THR A 74 26.80 15.51 -25.67
C THR A 74 25.80 15.41 -26.80
N SER A 75 25.68 14.19 -27.34
CA SER A 75 24.77 13.85 -28.40
C SER A 75 23.37 14.21 -27.94
N PHE A 76 22.54 14.65 -28.87
CA PHE A 76 21.13 14.94 -28.61
C PHE A 76 20.43 13.77 -27.89
N GLU A 77 20.86 12.53 -28.13
CA GLU A 77 20.41 11.32 -27.43
C GLU A 77 20.80 11.30 -25.94
N GLY A 78 22.00 11.75 -25.58
CA GLY A 78 22.43 11.95 -24.19
C GLY A 78 21.60 13.01 -23.45
N ALA A 79 21.26 14.11 -24.12
CA ALA A 79 20.40 15.15 -23.54
C ALA A 79 18.95 14.68 -23.37
N VAL A 80 18.40 13.94 -24.35
CA VAL A 80 17.05 13.37 -24.29
C VAL A 80 16.95 12.30 -23.21
N SER A 81 17.93 11.39 -23.13
CA SER A 81 17.97 10.36 -22.07
C SER A 81 18.12 10.96 -20.68
N ALA A 82 18.94 12.00 -20.50
CA ALA A 82 19.05 12.73 -19.25
C ALA A 82 17.73 13.44 -18.87
N ALA A 83 17.05 14.06 -19.83
CA ALA A 83 15.74 14.66 -19.61
C ALA A 83 14.68 13.62 -19.20
N PHE A 84 14.64 12.46 -19.87
CA PHE A 84 13.77 11.35 -19.48
C PHE A 84 14.10 10.80 -18.09
N ALA A 85 15.38 10.65 -17.75
CA ALA A 85 15.81 10.21 -16.42
C ALA A 85 15.36 11.19 -15.34
N GLN A 86 15.47 12.49 -15.58
CA GLN A 86 15.01 13.51 -14.64
C GLN A 86 13.48 13.49 -14.47
N LEU A 87 12.74 13.39 -15.57
CA LEU A 87 11.27 13.25 -15.53
C LEU A 87 10.84 11.98 -14.81
N PHE A 88 11.58 10.88 -15.00
CA PHE A 88 11.34 9.62 -14.29
C PHE A 88 11.57 9.77 -12.79
N ILE A 89 12.68 10.38 -12.35
CA ILE A 89 12.97 10.60 -10.94
C ILE A 89 11.91 11.49 -10.30
N ILE A 90 11.55 12.60 -10.97
CA ILE A 90 10.48 13.50 -10.52
C ILE A 90 9.17 12.73 -10.40
N GLY A 91 8.77 12.00 -11.44
CA GLY A 91 7.54 11.21 -11.44
C GLY A 91 7.52 10.15 -10.34
N ALA A 92 8.60 9.37 -10.21
CA ALA A 92 8.71 8.27 -9.25
C ALA A 92 8.76 8.74 -7.79
N THR A 93 9.33 9.92 -7.51
CA THR A 93 9.44 10.44 -6.13
C THR A 93 8.30 11.40 -5.75
N SER A 94 7.59 11.95 -6.75
CA SER A 94 6.49 12.90 -6.52
C SER A 94 5.36 12.41 -5.62
N PRO A 95 5.04 11.10 -5.49
CA PRO A 95 4.05 10.65 -4.52
C PRO A 95 4.43 10.93 -3.06
N TRP A 96 5.70 11.19 -2.74
CA TRP A 96 6.11 11.51 -1.37
C TRP A 96 6.28 13.02 -1.12
N TRP A 97 7.00 13.73 -1.98
CA TRP A 97 7.20 15.18 -1.79
C TRP A 97 6.03 16.02 -2.31
N GLY A 98 5.26 15.51 -3.27
CA GLY A 98 4.11 16.18 -3.88
C GLY A 98 2.99 16.43 -2.86
N PRO A 99 2.45 15.39 -2.20
CA PRO A 99 1.46 15.55 -1.16
C PRO A 99 1.91 16.45 -0.01
N ASN A 100 3.13 16.27 0.48
CA ASN A 100 3.67 17.12 1.54
C ASN A 100 3.67 18.61 1.15
N THR A 101 4.13 18.93 -0.07
CA THR A 101 4.10 20.29 -0.61
C THR A 101 2.67 20.81 -0.82
N ALA A 102 1.76 19.97 -1.34
CA ALA A 102 0.38 20.34 -1.65
C ALA A 102 -0.47 20.59 -0.40
N LEU A 103 -0.19 19.86 0.69
CA LEU A 103 -0.84 20.01 1.98
C LEU A 103 -0.20 21.10 2.85
N ALA A 104 0.93 21.66 2.42
CA ALA A 104 1.74 22.61 3.20
C ALA A 104 2.10 22.05 4.58
N ASP A 105 2.42 20.76 4.64
CA ASP A 105 2.70 20.04 5.88
C ASP A 105 4.09 20.40 6.43
N ASP A 106 4.13 21.01 7.61
CA ASP A 106 5.35 21.16 8.38
C ASP A 106 5.50 20.00 9.38
N SER A 107 6.54 19.19 9.17
CA SER A 107 6.84 18.04 10.03
C SER A 107 7.11 18.39 11.50
N ALA A 108 7.38 19.66 11.81
CA ALA A 108 7.57 20.14 13.18
C ALA A 108 6.27 20.52 13.90
N GLU A 109 5.14 20.62 13.20
CA GLU A 109 3.87 21.00 13.81
C GLU A 109 3.32 19.89 14.72
N GLN A 110 2.89 20.28 15.91
CA GLN A 110 2.20 19.37 16.82
C GLN A 110 0.78 19.13 16.30
N ALA A 111 0.35 17.87 16.37
CA ALA A 111 -0.98 17.45 15.99
C ALA A 111 -1.62 16.65 17.12
N SER A 112 -2.95 16.66 17.18
CA SER A 112 -3.74 15.77 18.03
C SER A 112 -4.88 15.13 17.23
N PHE A 113 -5.31 13.95 17.66
CA PHE A 113 -6.41 13.23 17.01
C PHE A 113 -7.75 13.65 17.57
N GLN A 114 -8.66 13.97 16.66
CA GLN A 114 -10.05 14.32 16.96
C GLN A 114 -11.01 13.33 16.29
N THR A 115 -12.27 13.34 16.72
CA THR A 115 -13.32 12.66 15.97
C THR A 115 -13.70 13.54 14.77
N PRO A 116 -13.63 13.03 13.53
CA PRO A 116 -13.95 13.84 12.36
C PRO A 116 -15.34 14.48 12.45
N TYR A 117 -15.44 15.75 12.08
CA TYR A 117 -16.70 16.50 12.03
C TYR A 117 -17.41 16.73 13.37
N TYR A 118 -16.71 16.52 14.49
CA TYR A 118 -17.13 16.90 15.84
C TYR A 118 -16.75 18.37 16.10
N ASP A 119 -17.58 19.14 16.84
CA ASP A 119 -17.30 20.51 17.32
C ASP A 119 -16.43 21.40 16.40
N ASP A 120 -16.87 21.56 15.15
CA ASP A 120 -16.24 22.34 14.05
C ASP A 120 -14.93 21.79 13.43
N TYR A 121 -14.43 20.64 13.87
CA TYR A 121 -13.28 19.98 13.23
C TYR A 121 -13.62 19.48 11.82
N HIS A 122 -12.73 19.73 10.87
CA HIS A 122 -12.94 19.34 9.47
C HIS A 122 -12.50 17.90 9.15
N GLY A 123 -11.59 17.31 9.91
CA GLY A 123 -11.16 15.94 9.68
C GLY A 123 -10.50 15.32 10.90
N LEU A 124 -9.49 14.50 10.65
CA LEU A 124 -8.93 13.58 11.63
C LEU A 124 -8.00 14.24 12.65
N LEU A 125 -7.31 15.29 12.21
CA LEU A 125 -6.23 15.93 12.93
C LEU A 125 -6.58 17.38 13.21
N ASP A 126 -6.15 17.82 14.38
CA ASP A 126 -6.12 19.22 14.80
C ASP A 126 -4.65 19.62 14.94
N ILE A 127 -4.20 20.56 14.11
CA ILE A 127 -2.79 20.94 13.95
C ILE A 127 -2.62 22.39 14.43
N GLU A 128 -1.45 22.70 15.04
CA GLU A 128 -1.14 24.05 15.56
C GLU A 128 -1.53 25.20 14.59
N PRO A 129 -1.99 26.36 15.12
CA PRO A 129 -1.86 26.82 16.51
C PRO A 129 -3.00 26.38 17.44
N PHE A 130 -3.95 25.57 16.97
CA PHE A 130 -5.18 25.28 17.71
C PHE A 130 -5.15 23.97 18.49
N CYS A 131 -4.02 23.58 19.11
CA CYS A 131 -4.02 22.39 19.97
C CYS A 131 -4.98 22.58 21.16
N THR A 132 -6.14 21.94 21.08
CA THR A 132 -7.05 21.83 22.22
C THR A 132 -6.46 20.90 23.28
N GLU A 133 -6.60 21.25 24.56
CA GLU A 133 -6.08 20.41 25.67
C GLU A 133 -6.70 19.00 25.72
N ASP A 134 -7.83 18.79 25.04
CA ASP A 134 -8.60 17.54 25.01
C ASP A 134 -8.19 16.59 23.85
N GLY A 135 -7.22 16.97 23.01
CA GLY A 135 -6.78 16.16 21.89
C GLY A 135 -6.11 14.85 22.28
N ARG A 136 -6.33 13.78 21.49
CA ARG A 136 -5.72 12.47 21.74
C ARG A 136 -4.35 12.36 21.08
N HIS A 137 -3.39 11.73 21.76
CA HIS A 137 -2.06 11.45 21.21
C HIS A 137 -1.99 10.19 20.35
N THR A 138 -3.04 9.39 20.39
CA THR A 138 -3.15 8.12 19.71
C THR A 138 -4.57 7.98 19.19
N GLN A 139 -4.72 7.31 18.06
CA GLN A 139 -5.99 6.90 17.51
C GLN A 139 -6.00 5.40 17.31
N VAL A 140 -7.14 4.80 17.62
CA VAL A 140 -7.40 3.38 17.34
C VAL A 140 -8.58 3.26 16.39
N GLU A 141 -8.42 2.48 15.33
CA GLU A 141 -9.47 2.18 14.38
C GLU A 141 -9.69 0.67 14.29
N PHE A 142 -10.97 0.30 14.22
CA PHE A 142 -11.41 -1.06 13.94
C PHE A 142 -12.40 -1.01 12.80
N LEU A 143 -12.17 -1.81 11.79
CA LEU A 143 -13.06 -1.92 10.64
C LEU A 143 -13.47 -3.38 10.48
N ALA A 144 -14.73 -3.57 10.11
CA ALA A 144 -15.27 -4.86 9.70
C ALA A 144 -16.12 -4.66 8.45
N ASP A 145 -15.92 -5.52 7.45
CA ASP A 145 -16.63 -5.40 6.18
C ASP A 145 -16.98 -6.75 5.55
N TYR A 146 -17.89 -6.65 4.59
CA TYR A 146 -18.30 -7.75 3.74
C TYR A 146 -18.12 -7.35 2.27
N GLY A 147 -17.47 -8.23 1.51
CA GLY A 147 -17.24 -8.08 0.08
C GLY A 147 -17.89 -9.18 -0.75
N THR A 148 -18.27 -8.88 -1.99
CA THR A 148 -18.71 -9.90 -2.96
C THR A 148 -18.48 -9.48 -4.41
N ASP A 149 -18.23 -10.46 -5.27
CA ASP A 149 -18.19 -10.29 -6.73
C ASP A 149 -19.55 -10.55 -7.42
N PHE A 150 -20.59 -10.83 -6.62
CA PHE A 150 -21.94 -11.22 -7.07
C PHE A 150 -21.98 -12.46 -7.98
N SER A 151 -20.89 -13.24 -8.01
CA SER A 151 -20.66 -14.36 -8.92
C SER A 151 -20.13 -15.60 -8.19
N GLY A 152 -20.32 -15.68 -6.86
CA GLY A 152 -19.94 -16.81 -6.03
C GLY A 152 -18.67 -16.60 -5.19
N LEU A 153 -18.01 -15.44 -5.25
CA LEU A 153 -16.94 -15.07 -4.33
C LEU A 153 -17.47 -14.11 -3.26
N GLN A 154 -17.19 -14.42 -2.00
CA GLN A 154 -17.51 -13.62 -0.82
C GLN A 154 -16.23 -13.34 -0.03
N ARG A 155 -16.17 -12.19 0.65
CA ARG A 155 -15.07 -11.81 1.54
C ARG A 155 -15.62 -11.32 2.86
N TYR A 156 -15.03 -11.76 3.97
CA TYR A 156 -15.21 -11.16 5.28
C TYR A 156 -13.89 -10.52 5.71
N GLY A 157 -13.88 -9.20 5.83
CA GLY A 157 -12.69 -8.42 6.13
C GLY A 157 -12.72 -7.82 7.53
N GLY A 158 -11.54 -7.70 8.12
CA GLY A 158 -11.31 -6.99 9.37
C GLY A 158 -9.99 -6.24 9.35
N GLN A 159 -9.97 -5.02 9.86
CA GLN A 159 -8.76 -4.21 9.94
C GLN A 159 -8.63 -3.58 11.33
N PHE A 160 -7.39 -3.47 11.79
CA PHE A 160 -6.99 -2.78 13.00
C PHE A 160 -5.89 -1.77 12.67
N GLN A 161 -6.10 -0.52 13.07
CA GLN A 161 -5.10 0.54 12.89
C GLN A 161 -4.86 1.28 14.21
N LEU A 162 -3.60 1.57 14.47
CA LEU A 162 -3.13 2.33 15.62
C LEU A 162 -2.15 3.40 15.14
N ASP A 163 -2.54 4.67 15.24
CA ASP A 163 -1.68 5.79 14.87
C ASP A 163 -1.29 6.65 16.07
N SER A 164 -0.06 7.16 16.04
CA SER A 164 0.45 8.12 17.01
C SER A 164 0.62 9.51 16.40
N VAL A 165 0.58 10.55 17.23
CA VAL A 165 0.93 11.92 16.83
C VAL A 165 2.38 12.05 16.35
N SER A 166 3.25 11.09 16.70
CA SER A 166 4.60 10.96 16.14
C SER A 166 4.63 10.52 14.67
N ARG A 167 3.46 10.38 14.04
CA ARG A 167 3.23 9.94 12.66
C ARG A 167 3.52 8.47 12.39
N TRP A 168 4.06 7.74 13.36
CA TRP A 168 4.21 6.29 13.29
C TRP A 168 2.91 5.59 13.65
N GLY A 169 2.64 4.50 12.95
CA GLY A 169 1.48 3.67 13.21
C GLY A 169 1.75 2.18 12.97
N ILE A 170 0.75 1.39 13.32
CA ILE A 170 0.65 -0.03 13.03
C ILE A 170 -0.70 -0.24 12.36
N ASP A 171 -0.71 -1.02 11.30
CA ASP A 171 -1.90 -1.40 10.57
C ASP A 171 -1.88 -2.91 10.34
N SER A 172 -3.04 -3.57 10.43
CA SER A 172 -3.16 -5.00 10.22
C SER A 172 -4.53 -5.33 9.65
N GLU A 173 -4.53 -6.05 8.54
CA GLU A 173 -5.73 -6.54 7.85
C GLU A 173 -5.82 -8.07 7.92
N PHE A 174 -7.04 -8.57 7.88
CA PHE A 174 -7.36 -9.98 7.85
C PHE A 174 -8.60 -10.25 7.02
N ASP A 175 -8.48 -11.20 6.11
CA ASP A 175 -9.51 -11.54 5.14
C ASP A 175 -9.80 -13.03 5.12
N ASN A 176 -11.07 -13.36 5.07
CA ASN A 176 -11.57 -14.67 4.70
C ASN A 176 -12.28 -14.57 3.35
N PHE A 177 -11.71 -15.19 2.32
CA PHE A 177 -12.39 -15.40 1.06
C PHE A 177 -13.08 -16.76 1.05
N ILE A 178 -14.33 -16.77 0.61
CA ILE A 178 -15.14 -17.97 0.43
C ILE A 178 -15.63 -18.01 -1.02
N GLU A 179 -15.36 -19.11 -1.72
CA GLU A 179 -15.81 -19.33 -3.09
C GLU A 179 -16.81 -20.49 -3.15
N ASP A 180 -18.01 -20.21 -3.67
CA ASP A 180 -19.06 -21.21 -3.90
C ASP A 180 -18.71 -22.05 -5.13
N LEU A 181 -18.45 -23.35 -4.95
CA LEU A 181 -18.16 -24.30 -6.03
C LEU A 181 -19.33 -25.29 -6.19
N PRO A 182 -19.47 -25.95 -7.37
CA PRO A 182 -20.53 -26.94 -7.58
C PRO A 182 -20.53 -28.12 -6.59
N ASN A 183 -19.40 -28.40 -5.92
CA ASN A 183 -19.21 -29.56 -5.04
C ASN A 183 -18.92 -29.17 -3.57
N GLY A 184 -19.13 -27.91 -3.18
CA GLY A 184 -18.83 -27.40 -1.85
C GLY A 184 -18.23 -26.00 -1.91
N ASP A 185 -17.60 -25.58 -0.82
CA ASP A 185 -17.07 -24.23 -0.67
C ASP A 185 -15.55 -24.32 -0.51
N ASP A 186 -14.82 -23.42 -1.15
CA ASP A 186 -13.38 -23.25 -0.96
C ASP A 186 -13.11 -22.01 -0.09
N GLN A 187 -12.06 -22.04 0.73
CA GLN A 187 -11.76 -20.95 1.68
C GLN A 187 -10.29 -20.60 1.67
N LEU A 188 -10.00 -19.30 1.61
CA LEU A 188 -8.65 -18.76 1.65
C LEU A 188 -8.58 -17.67 2.71
N TRP A 189 -7.64 -17.81 3.64
CA TRP A 189 -7.36 -16.76 4.62
C TRP A 189 -6.14 -15.97 4.21
N MET A 190 -6.23 -14.65 4.31
CA MET A 190 -5.12 -13.74 4.09
C MET A 190 -5.02 -12.76 5.25
N GLY A 191 -3.84 -12.19 5.42
CA GLY A 191 -3.69 -11.05 6.30
C GLY A 191 -2.32 -10.41 6.16
N ASP A 192 -2.18 -9.24 6.77
CA ASP A 192 -0.92 -8.54 6.85
C ASP A 192 -0.78 -7.71 8.12
N ALA A 193 0.46 -7.28 8.36
CA ALA A 193 0.82 -6.41 9.47
C ALA A 193 1.92 -5.45 9.00
N ASN A 194 1.62 -4.17 9.06
CA ASN A 194 2.41 -3.07 8.52
C ASN A 194 2.85 -2.14 9.65
N VAL A 195 4.10 -1.68 9.58
CA VAL A 195 4.52 -0.46 10.28
C VAL A 195 4.36 0.69 9.31
N THR A 196 3.59 1.70 9.71
CA THR A 196 3.23 2.82 8.85
C THR A 196 3.88 4.13 9.33
N TYR A 197 4.07 5.05 8.40
CA TYR A 197 4.52 6.40 8.62
C TYR A 197 3.67 7.39 7.81
N ARG A 198 3.00 8.30 8.50
CA ARG A 198 2.21 9.39 7.91
C ARG A 198 3.12 10.53 7.47
N PHE A 199 3.54 10.50 6.21
CA PHE A 199 4.55 11.41 5.67
C PHE A 199 3.99 12.77 5.21
N ALA A 200 2.69 12.86 4.94
CA ALA A 200 2.02 14.11 4.61
C ALA A 200 0.66 14.18 5.32
N GLN A 201 0.34 15.33 5.90
CA GLN A 201 -0.92 15.53 6.61
C GLN A 201 -1.38 16.98 6.59
N ASN A 202 -2.69 17.19 6.69
CA ASN A 202 -3.31 18.39 7.22
C ASN A 202 -4.63 18.00 7.93
N GLU A 203 -5.43 18.98 8.35
CA GLU A 203 -6.71 18.71 9.03
C GLU A 203 -7.70 17.90 8.18
N SER A 204 -7.64 18.02 6.84
CA SER A 204 -8.61 17.43 5.91
C SER A 204 -8.09 16.21 5.15
N MET A 205 -6.79 15.92 5.22
CA MET A 205 -6.19 14.86 4.41
C MET A 205 -4.93 14.30 5.07
N THR A 206 -4.76 12.99 5.02
CA THR A 206 -3.56 12.29 5.48
C THR A 206 -3.06 11.38 4.37
N PHE A 207 -1.74 11.21 4.30
CA PHE A 207 -1.08 10.20 3.47
C PHE A 207 -0.09 9.44 4.32
N HIS A 208 -0.06 8.13 4.13
CA HIS A 208 0.84 7.24 4.83
C HIS A 208 1.48 6.24 3.87
N THR A 209 2.64 5.76 4.29
CA THR A 209 3.32 4.65 3.64
C THR A 209 3.71 3.64 4.70
N GLY A 210 3.83 2.37 4.32
CA GLY A 210 4.17 1.31 5.26
C GLY A 210 5.05 0.24 4.64
N LEU A 211 5.70 -0.52 5.52
CA LEU A 211 6.36 -1.76 5.19
C LEU A 211 5.89 -2.82 6.16
N GLY A 212 5.58 -4.00 5.63
CA GLY A 212 5.00 -5.06 6.42
C GLY A 212 5.28 -6.45 5.87
N PHE A 213 4.61 -7.39 6.53
CA PHE A 213 4.59 -8.79 6.15
C PHE A 213 3.15 -9.19 5.88
N ASN A 214 2.96 -10.01 4.86
CA ASN A 214 1.68 -10.62 4.56
C ASN A 214 1.79 -12.14 4.70
N TRP A 215 0.66 -12.79 4.92
CA TRP A 215 0.55 -14.23 4.94
C TRP A 215 -0.74 -14.69 4.27
N MET A 216 -0.70 -15.93 3.79
CA MET A 216 -1.85 -16.63 3.22
C MET A 216 -1.92 -18.02 3.83
N SER A 217 -3.13 -18.49 4.11
CA SER A 217 -3.38 -19.81 4.67
C SER A 217 -4.52 -20.49 3.92
N ASP A 218 -4.22 -21.65 3.34
CA ASP A 218 -5.17 -22.51 2.65
C ASP A 218 -5.00 -23.95 3.13
N ALA A 219 -6.10 -24.63 3.50
CA ALA A 219 -6.27 -26.02 3.94
C ALA A 219 -5.02 -26.88 4.24
N GLY A 220 -4.04 -26.36 4.98
CA GLY A 220 -2.82 -27.06 5.41
C GLY A 220 -1.47 -26.44 5.00
N GLN A 221 -1.46 -25.36 4.21
CA GLN A 221 -0.26 -24.63 3.81
C GLN A 221 -0.34 -23.17 4.25
N ASN A 222 0.82 -22.59 4.59
CA ASN A 222 0.95 -21.21 5.00
C ASN A 222 2.11 -20.58 4.25
N ASP A 223 1.81 -19.53 3.51
CA ASP A 223 2.78 -18.76 2.75
C ASP A 223 2.98 -17.39 3.40
N PHE A 224 4.21 -16.88 3.29
CA PHE A 224 4.60 -15.61 3.87
C PHE A 224 5.25 -14.72 2.82
N GLY A 225 5.10 -13.43 3.03
CA GLY A 225 5.59 -12.44 2.09
C GLY A 225 5.86 -11.11 2.77
N TRP A 226 6.14 -10.11 1.94
CA TRP A 226 6.33 -8.74 2.36
C TRP A 226 5.55 -7.82 1.44
N ASN A 227 5.13 -6.68 1.97
CA ASN A 227 4.40 -5.66 1.22
C ASN A 227 4.91 -4.27 1.59
N PHE A 228 4.75 -3.39 0.62
CA PHE A 228 4.86 -1.96 0.74
C PHE A 228 3.47 -1.36 0.60
N THR A 229 3.06 -0.54 1.57
CA THR A 229 1.75 0.09 1.63
C THR A 229 1.86 1.56 1.28
N TYR A 230 0.87 2.07 0.56
CA TYR A 230 0.65 3.49 0.33
C TYR A 230 -0.84 3.78 0.47
N GLY A 231 -1.21 4.74 1.30
CA GLY A 231 -2.63 5.06 1.53
C GLY A 231 -2.88 6.53 1.84
N PHE A 232 -4.15 6.90 1.78
CA PHE A 232 -4.63 8.24 2.11
C PHE A 232 -6.05 8.21 2.70
N ASP A 233 -6.32 9.19 3.55
CA ASP A 233 -7.68 9.54 3.99
C ASP A 233 -7.98 10.98 3.59
N LEU A 234 -9.17 11.23 3.08
CA LEU A 234 -9.64 12.55 2.67
C LEU A 234 -11.00 12.85 3.29
N PHE A 235 -11.10 14.01 3.93
CA PHE A 235 -12.28 14.55 4.61
C PHE A 235 -12.77 15.81 3.87
N PRO A 236 -13.43 15.66 2.70
CA PRO A 236 -13.68 16.80 1.81
C PRO A 236 -14.74 17.75 2.39
N ARG A 237 -15.78 17.20 3.02
CA ARG A 237 -16.88 17.93 3.65
C ARG A 237 -17.72 16.95 4.47
N LYS A 238 -18.17 17.40 5.65
CA LYS A 238 -19.12 16.65 6.48
C LYS A 238 -20.32 16.11 5.66
N PRO A 239 -20.70 14.83 5.82
CA PRO A 239 -20.11 13.79 6.68
C PRO A 239 -19.16 12.84 5.94
N TRP A 240 -18.65 13.21 4.77
CA TRP A 240 -18.01 12.29 3.83
C TRP A 240 -16.56 11.99 4.17
N VAL A 241 -16.13 10.76 3.92
CA VAL A 241 -14.74 10.33 4.00
C VAL A 241 -14.44 9.53 2.73
N ILE A 242 -13.26 9.71 2.17
CA ILE A 242 -12.76 8.93 1.04
C ILE A 242 -11.42 8.35 1.45
N ARG A 243 -11.27 7.04 1.32
CA ARG A 243 -10.05 6.33 1.72
C ARG A 243 -9.56 5.48 0.58
N GLY A 244 -8.25 5.40 0.44
CA GLY A 244 -7.62 4.54 -0.55
C GLY A 244 -6.35 3.95 -0.01
N VAL A 245 -6.16 2.66 -0.24
CA VAL A 245 -4.94 1.93 0.11
C VAL A 245 -4.49 1.10 -1.08
N MET A 246 -3.17 1.00 -1.23
CA MET A 246 -2.51 0.18 -2.22
C MET A 246 -1.35 -0.55 -1.55
N ASP A 247 -1.36 -1.87 -1.64
CA ASP A 247 -0.24 -2.72 -1.23
C ASP A 247 0.43 -3.36 -2.43
N LEU A 248 1.75 -3.27 -2.49
CA LEU A 248 2.58 -3.86 -3.53
C LEU A 248 3.61 -4.74 -2.85
N GLY A 249 3.68 -6.01 -3.24
CA GLY A 249 4.53 -6.93 -2.54
C GLY A 249 4.69 -8.29 -3.20
N ARG A 250 5.12 -9.22 -2.38
CA ARG A 250 5.20 -10.64 -2.70
C ARG A 250 4.51 -11.44 -1.62
N LEU A 251 4.04 -12.62 -2.01
CA LEU A 251 3.53 -13.69 -1.17
C LEU A 251 4.16 -14.98 -1.69
N GLY A 252 5.00 -15.62 -0.88
CA GLY A 252 5.99 -16.57 -1.39
C GLY A 252 6.91 -15.90 -2.41
N ASP A 253 7.16 -16.55 -3.53
CA ASP A 253 7.86 -15.97 -4.68
C ASP A 253 6.94 -15.26 -5.71
N THR A 254 5.63 -15.23 -5.44
CA THR A 254 4.60 -14.65 -6.32
C THR A 254 4.35 -13.17 -6.04
N SER A 255 4.09 -12.37 -7.09
CA SER A 255 3.72 -10.95 -6.94
C SER A 255 2.30 -10.80 -6.40
N ARG A 256 2.15 -9.93 -5.39
CA ARG A 256 0.87 -9.51 -4.79
C ARG A 256 0.64 -8.02 -5.06
N VAL A 257 -0.58 -7.67 -5.48
CA VAL A 257 -1.06 -6.29 -5.60
C VAL A 257 -2.44 -6.20 -4.99
N HIS A 258 -2.60 -5.36 -3.98
CA HIS A 258 -3.88 -5.07 -3.33
C HIS A 258 -4.22 -3.59 -3.57
N VAL A 259 -5.46 -3.29 -3.95
CA VAL A 259 -5.97 -1.94 -4.09
C VAL A 259 -7.38 -1.89 -3.57
N ARG A 260 -7.62 -1.03 -2.58
CA ARG A 260 -8.93 -0.82 -1.99
C ARG A 260 -9.26 0.66 -1.96
N THR A 261 -10.52 0.99 -2.24
CA THR A 261 -11.01 2.37 -2.19
C THR A 261 -12.42 2.41 -1.64
N ASP A 262 -12.62 3.21 -0.60
CA ASP A 262 -13.87 3.31 0.15
C ASP A 262 -14.39 4.75 0.17
N VAL A 263 -15.72 4.89 0.15
CA VAL A 263 -16.42 6.15 0.40
C VAL A 263 -17.38 5.94 1.57
N GLY A 264 -17.17 6.73 2.63
CA GLY A 264 -17.86 6.59 3.89
C GLY A 264 -18.63 7.82 4.34
N VAL A 265 -19.55 7.59 5.27
CA VAL A 265 -20.33 8.61 5.99
C VAL A 265 -20.06 8.45 7.48
N VAL A 266 -19.49 9.50 8.09
CA VAL A 266 -19.19 9.55 9.52
C VAL A 266 -20.41 9.93 10.32
N TRP A 267 -20.72 9.10 11.32
CA TRP A 267 -21.69 9.35 12.36
C TRP A 267 -21.05 9.15 13.74
N LYS A 268 -20.65 10.27 14.37
CA LYS A 268 -19.89 10.27 15.62
C LYS A 268 -18.58 9.47 15.44
N ASN A 269 -18.36 8.44 16.25
CA ASN A 269 -17.18 7.58 16.21
C ASN A 269 -17.34 6.39 15.26
N ALA A 270 -18.46 6.29 14.54
CA ALA A 270 -18.71 5.24 13.56
C ALA A 270 -18.69 5.82 12.14
N GLU A 271 -18.24 5.05 11.18
CA GLU A 271 -18.28 5.36 9.76
C GLU A 271 -18.90 4.18 9.01
N PHE A 272 -19.93 4.44 8.21
CA PHE A 272 -20.49 3.43 7.29
C PHE A 272 -19.93 3.70 5.90
N PHE A 273 -19.41 2.68 5.24
CA PHE A 273 -18.79 2.85 3.94
C PHE A 273 -19.22 1.78 2.95
N VAL A 274 -19.03 2.14 1.68
CA VAL A 274 -19.07 1.22 0.55
C VAL A 274 -17.82 1.46 -0.30
N GLY A 275 -17.33 0.42 -0.94
CA GLY A 275 -16.09 0.52 -1.70
C GLY A 275 -15.92 -0.58 -2.73
N TYR A 276 -14.71 -0.62 -3.25
CA TYR A 276 -14.25 -1.62 -4.18
C TYR A 276 -12.87 -2.12 -3.77
N ASP A 277 -12.71 -3.43 -3.80
CA ASP A 277 -11.51 -4.13 -3.40
C ASP A 277 -11.02 -4.98 -4.58
N LEU A 278 -9.72 -4.90 -4.84
CA LEU A 278 -9.00 -5.66 -5.86
C LEU A 278 -7.72 -6.23 -5.23
N GLU A 279 -7.73 -7.53 -5.02
CA GLU A 279 -6.59 -8.33 -4.61
C GLU A 279 -6.13 -9.17 -5.80
N ARG A 280 -4.87 -9.02 -6.21
CA ARG A 280 -4.27 -9.75 -7.31
C ARG A 280 -3.04 -10.51 -6.85
N ILE A 281 -3.14 -11.83 -6.98
CA ILE A 281 -2.06 -12.78 -6.71
C ILE A 281 -1.65 -13.39 -8.05
N SER A 282 -0.44 -13.09 -8.53
CA SER A 282 0.03 -13.47 -9.87
C SER A 282 -0.92 -13.00 -10.99
N THR A 283 -1.73 -13.90 -11.54
CA THR A 283 -2.69 -13.67 -12.62
C THR A 283 -4.14 -13.78 -12.17
N VAL A 284 -4.37 -14.15 -10.90
CA VAL A 284 -5.69 -14.32 -10.32
C VAL A 284 -6.12 -13.01 -9.70
N ASN A 285 -7.32 -12.53 -10.06
CA ASN A 285 -7.94 -11.37 -9.45
C ASN A 285 -9.09 -11.84 -8.53
N LEU A 286 -8.96 -11.52 -7.25
CA LEU A 286 -10.02 -11.58 -6.24
C LEU A 286 -10.52 -10.14 -6.09
N GLN A 287 -11.74 -9.86 -6.52
CA GLN A 287 -12.23 -8.48 -6.53
C GLN A 287 -13.71 -8.44 -6.19
N GLY A 288 -14.18 -7.36 -5.59
CA GLY A 288 -15.57 -7.25 -5.20
C GLY A 288 -15.97 -5.85 -4.73
N MET A 289 -17.28 -5.63 -4.72
CA MET A 289 -17.86 -4.49 -4.01
C MET A 289 -17.85 -4.80 -2.52
N THR A 290 -17.49 -3.81 -1.70
CA THR A 290 -17.42 -3.94 -0.24
C THR A 290 -18.42 -3.01 0.42
N ALA A 291 -18.90 -3.41 1.60
CA ALA A 291 -19.67 -2.56 2.50
C ALA A 291 -19.35 -2.92 3.94
N GLY A 292 -19.18 -1.91 4.79
CA GLY A 292 -18.75 -2.16 6.15
C GLY A 292 -18.99 -1.01 7.12
N VAL A 293 -18.48 -1.22 8.32
CA VAL A 293 -18.48 -0.24 9.40
C VAL A 293 -17.08 -0.11 9.97
N GLN A 294 -16.72 1.12 10.31
CA GLN A 294 -15.50 1.42 11.04
C GLN A 294 -15.81 2.18 12.32
N PHE A 295 -15.06 1.88 13.37
CA PHE A 295 -15.08 2.58 14.64
C PHE A 295 -13.73 3.23 14.90
N ARG A 296 -13.75 4.44 15.45
CA ARG A 296 -12.56 5.25 15.74
C ARG A 296 -12.59 5.76 17.18
N PHE A 297 -11.48 5.61 17.90
CA PHE A 297 -11.35 5.95 19.32
C PHE A 297 -10.12 6.79 19.60
#